data_AF-F1YIX9-F1
#
_entry.id   AF-F1YIX9-F1
#
_cell.length_a   1.000
_cell.length_b   1.000
_cell.length_c   1.000
_cell.angle_alpha   90.00
_cell.angle_beta   90.00
_cell.angle_gamma   90.00
#
_symmetry.space_group_name_H-M   'P 1'
#
loop_
_entity.id
_entity.type
_entity.pdbx_description
1 polymer ?
#
loop_
_entity_poly.entity_id
_entity_poly.type
_entity_poly.pdbx_seq_one_letter_code
_entity_poly.pdbx_strand_id
1 'polypeptide(L)' 'MRDERRHRVDPHLTFDYKDTETLRRFLTDRGRIRKRSVTGLSVQQQRRLATAIRNAREMALLP' A
#
# COMPACT_ATOMS: atom_id res chain seq x y z
N MET A 1 -3.90 -27.53 2.32
CA MET A 1 -3.18 -27.09 1.11
C MET A 1 -3.07 -25.56 1.10
N ARG A 2 -2.18 -25.00 1.92
CA ARG A 2 -1.94 -23.55 1.99
C ARG A 2 -0.46 -23.31 1.69
N ASP A 3 -0.06 -23.35 0.43
CA ASP A 3 1.23 -22.81 0.03
C ASP A 3 1.28 -22.44 -1.46
N GLU A 4 2.30 -21.64 -1.83
CA GLU A 4 2.82 -21.39 -3.19
C GLU A 4 2.60 -20.03 -3.90
N ARG A 5 2.31 -18.93 -3.21
CA ARG A 5 2.51 -17.57 -3.82
C ARG A 5 3.13 -16.54 -2.87
N ARG A 6 4.08 -16.96 -2.04
CA ARG A 6 4.76 -16.04 -1.11
C ARG A 6 5.67 -15.07 -1.90
N HIS A 7 5.30 -13.79 -1.88
CA HIS A 7 6.08 -12.62 -2.30
C HIS A 7 6.43 -12.50 -3.80
N ARG A 8 5.50 -11.94 -4.59
CA ARG A 8 5.81 -11.26 -5.86
C ARG A 8 6.09 -9.76 -5.70
N VAL A 9 6.07 -9.25 -4.48
CA VAL A 9 6.35 -7.84 -4.19
C VAL A 9 7.80 -7.71 -3.79
N ASP A 10 8.48 -6.73 -4.39
CA ASP A 10 9.84 -6.36 -4.04
C ASP A 10 9.98 -6.17 -2.51
N PRO A 11 10.88 -6.90 -1.83
CA PRO A 11 11.13 -6.70 -0.40
C PRO A 11 11.65 -5.30 -0.08
N HIS A 12 12.26 -4.61 -1.03
CA HIS A 12 12.79 -3.25 -0.89
C HIS A 12 11.77 -2.16 -1.23
N LEU A 13 10.52 -2.51 -1.54
CA LEU A 13 9.47 -1.54 -1.79
C LEU A 13 9.28 -0.59 -0.59
N THR A 14 9.51 0.69 -0.84
CA THR A 14 9.29 1.80 0.09
C THR A 14 8.05 2.60 -0.33
N PHE A 15 7.46 3.31 0.64
CA PHE A 15 6.28 4.14 0.41
C PHE A 15 6.56 5.56 0.92
N ASP A 16 6.70 6.52 0.01
CA ASP A 16 6.74 7.94 0.32
C ASP A 16 5.32 8.51 0.19
N TYR A 17 4.92 9.40 1.11
CA TYR A 17 3.61 10.07 1.05
C TYR A 17 3.49 11.02 -0.16
N LYS A 18 4.62 11.47 -0.71
CA LYS A 18 4.68 12.33 -1.90
C LYS A 18 4.51 11.55 -3.21
N ASP A 19 4.79 10.25 -3.21
CA ASP A 19 4.61 9.39 -4.39
C ASP A 19 3.15 8.95 -4.51
N THR A 20 2.28 9.91 -4.83
CA THR A 20 0.84 9.68 -4.93
C THR A 20 0.46 8.68 -6.01
N GLU A 21 1.27 8.56 -7.08
CA GLU A 21 1.01 7.61 -8.16
C GLU A 21 1.14 6.18 -7.65
N THR A 22 2.23 5.88 -6.94
CA THR A 22 2.41 4.57 -6.31
C THR A 22 1.32 4.30 -5.29
N LEU A 23 1.01 5.27 -4.42
CA LEU A 23 0.00 5.09 -3.37
C LEU A 23 -1.41 4.83 -3.92
N ARG A 24 -1.81 5.49 -5.01
CA ARG A 24 -3.12 5.29 -5.67
C ARG A 24 -3.34 3.85 -6.12
N ARG A 25 -2.29 3.13 -6.54
CA ARG A 25 -2.38 1.71 -6.93
C ARG A 25 -2.87 0.81 -5.80
N PHE A 26 -2.68 1.24 -4.55
CA PHE A 26 -3.11 0.52 -3.35
C PHE A 26 -4.44 1.01 -2.77
N LEU A 27 -5.13 1.92 -3.45
CA LEU A 27 -6.47 2.36 -3.09
C LEU A 27 -7.54 1.65 -3.92
N THR A 28 -8.73 1.49 -3.35
CA THR A 28 -9.95 1.19 -4.11
C THR A 28 -10.46 2.47 -4.78
N ASP A 29 -11.42 2.32 -5.69
CA ASP A 29 -12.04 3.46 -6.39
C ASP A 29 -12.76 4.43 -5.43
N ARG A 30 -13.12 3.94 -4.23
CA ARG A 30 -13.69 4.74 -3.14
C ARG A 30 -12.63 5.31 -2.18
N GLY A 31 -11.36 5.29 -2.58
CA GLY A 31 -10.23 5.72 -1.77
C GLY A 31 -9.90 4.80 -0.59
N ARG A 32 -10.52 3.64 -0.38
CA ARG A 32 -10.17 2.79 0.78
C ARG A 32 -8.83 2.09 0.53
N ILE A 33 -8.01 1.92 1.57
CA ILE A 33 -6.76 1.14 1.45
C ILE A 33 -7.10 -0.33 1.17
N ARG A 34 -6.49 -0.90 0.13
CA ARG A 34 -6.66 -2.32 -0.22
C ARG A 34 -6.10 -3.23 0.88
N LYS A 35 -6.77 -4.36 1.13
CA LYS A 35 -6.36 -5.38 2.12
C LYS A 35 -5.06 -6.06 1.68
N ARG A 36 -4.26 -6.54 2.66
CA ARG A 36 -3.00 -7.27 2.43
C ARG A 36 -3.13 -8.47 1.48
N SER A 37 -4.26 -9.18 1.54
CA SER A 37 -4.53 -10.32 0.65
C SER A 37 -4.64 -9.94 -0.82
N VAL A 38 -4.94 -8.68 -1.12
CA VAL A 38 -5.04 -8.13 -2.48
C VAL A 38 -3.72 -7.49 -2.89
N THR A 39 -3.09 -6.74 -1.98
CA THR A 39 -1.85 -6.00 -2.26
C THR A 39 -0.61 -6.90 -2.33
N GLY A 40 -0.65 -8.08 -1.70
CA GLY A 40 0.48 -9.01 -1.65
C GLY A 40 1.65 -8.55 -0.76
N LEU A 41 1.50 -7.41 -0.07
CA LEU A 41 2.53 -6.82 0.78
C LEU A 41 2.80 -7.67 2.02
N SER A 42 4.02 -7.59 2.55
CA SER A 42 4.30 -8.05 3.92
C SER A 42 3.51 -7.24 4.96
N VAL A 43 3.44 -7.74 6.20
CA VAL A 43 2.80 -7.00 7.29
C VAL A 43 3.48 -5.65 7.52
N GLN A 44 4.81 -5.60 7.42
CA GLN A 44 5.59 -4.38 7.63
C GLN A 44 5.37 -3.38 6.49
N GLN A 45 5.40 -3.85 5.24
CA GLN A 45 5.11 -3.02 4.06
C GLN A 45 3.69 -2.46 4.11
N GLN A 46 2.69 -3.27 4.47
CA GLN A 46 1.31 -2.80 4.60
C GLN A 46 1.17 -1.69 5.67
N ARG A 47 1.90 -1.78 6.78
CA ARG A 47 1.93 -0.72 7.81
C ARG A 47 2.56 0.56 7.27
N ARG A 48 3.70 0.46 6.58
CA ARG A 48 4.38 1.60 5.94
C ARG A 48 3.49 2.28 4.90
N LEU A 49 2.84 1.50 4.05
CA LEU A 49 1.86 1.97 3.07
C LEU A 49 0.72 2.75 3.76
N ALA A 50 0.14 2.20 4.83
CA ALA A 50 -0.97 2.85 5.53
C ALA A 50 -0.56 4.19 6.15
N THR A 51 0.64 4.28 6.72
CA THR A 51 1.21 5.54 7.23
C THR A 51 1.40 6.55 6.09
N ALA A 52 2.01 6.14 4.98
CA ALA A 52 2.23 7.03 3.83
C ALA A 52 0.91 7.56 3.25
N ILE A 53 -0.11 6.71 3.11
CA ILE A 53 -1.45 7.12 2.65
C ILE A 53 -2.10 8.10 3.63
N ARG A 54 -2.00 7.86 4.94
CA ARG A 54 -2.54 8.79 5.94
C ARG A 54 -1.87 10.16 5.85
N ASN A 55 -0.54 10.19 5.79
CA ASN A 55 0.21 11.43 5.65
C ASN A 55 -0.15 12.15 4.34
N ALA A 56 -0.29 11.43 3.23
CA ALA A 56 -0.70 12.01 1.95
C ALA A 56 -2.10 12.63 2.00
N ARG A 57 -3.04 12.04 2.76
CA ARG A 57 -4.38 12.61 2.98
C ARG A 57 -4.35 13.87 3.83
N GLU A 58 -3.57 13.87 4.90
CA GLU A 58 -3.37 15.05 5.75
C GLU A 58 -2.83 16.22 4.92
N MET A 59 -1.99 15.92 3.92
CA MET A 59 -1.45 16.89 2.97
C MET A 59 -2.37 17.19 1.76
N ALA A 60 -3.61 16.69 1.75
CA ALA A 60 -4.58 16.81 0.66
C ALA A 60 -4.09 16.29 -0.71
N LEU A 61 -3.11 15.39 -0.73
CA LEU A 61 -2.55 14.78 -1.95
C LEU A 61 -3.35 13.57 -2.43
N LEU A 62 -4.10 12.93 -1.51
CA LEU A 62 -4.96 11.78 -1.77
C LEU A 62 -6.35 11.98 -1.16
N PRO A 63 -7.40 11.39 -1.77
CA PRO A 63 -8.75 11.39 -1.22
C PRO A 63 -8.91 10.49 0.00
#